data_AF-A0A2J7PY20-F1
#
_entry.id   AF-A0A2J7PY20-F1
#
_cell.length_a   1.000
_cell.length_b   1.000
_cell.length_c   1.000
_cell.angle_alpha   90.00
_cell.angle_beta   90.00
_cell.angle_gamma   90.00
#
_symmetry.space_group_name_H-M   'P 1'
#
loop_
_entity.id
_entity.type
_entity.pdbx_description
1 polymer ?
#
loop_
_entity_poly.entity_id
_entity_poly.type
_entity_poly.pdbx_seq_one_letter_code
_entity_poly.pdbx_strand_id
1 'polypeptide(L)'
;MEGKATIANISVKRAKKRKFSLEELKTLSREELINHIQQLEAHNNQLKNIINKSVAEECTRNNLSGKKDRKFNFSKCSKRHVMLKLLYLGWEYQGYTTQEDTTNTIEHNLFTALVRCCLVESRQTSNYSRCGRTDKGVSSFCQVVSLDIRSRLTPEQLSGGGNTIEEELDYSKLLNRVLPPDIRVLAWCPAPPDFSARFDCKERTYKYFFPRGNLNIEAMDAAVRYAVGCHDFRNLCKMDVANGVCKYDRRILSAEVKVLAMDPFDNNADTASAYDMCELTLVGQAYLWHQVRCIMGILLLIGQGKEKIEVMKQLLDIESHPMKPQYCLASHVPLNLFHCEFECSDWVISKEVLIGVIRHLQQEWTMYNVKSTMIRSMLLECQGMLSDGGDIQEQSSCLLQGIQAKGYQPLFQRPTCSSLENRIEHFVKKHRLEIACSDDRSN
;
A
#
# COMPACT_ATOMS: atom_id res chain seq x y z
N MET A 1 -34.29 -66.73 7.81
CA MET A 1 -34.70 -65.47 8.46
C MET A 1 -33.44 -64.88 9.07
N GLU A 2 -32.77 -63.99 8.33
CA GLU A 2 -32.90 -62.52 8.42
C GLU A 2 -31.98 -61.98 9.53
N GLY A 3 -31.14 -60.95 9.34
CA GLY A 3 -31.06 -59.98 8.25
C GLY A 3 -29.62 -59.53 7.98
N LYS A 4 -29.35 -59.26 6.70
CA LYS A 4 -28.17 -58.51 6.26
C LYS A 4 -28.40 -57.05 6.61
N ALA A 5 -27.54 -56.48 7.45
CA ALA A 5 -27.49 -55.04 7.65
C ALA A 5 -26.78 -54.39 6.45
N THR A 6 -27.57 -53.72 5.60
CA THR A 6 -27.06 -52.91 4.49
C THR A 6 -26.57 -51.57 5.05
N ILE A 7 -25.25 -51.35 5.09
CA ILE A 7 -24.68 -50.03 5.39
C ILE A 7 -24.83 -49.18 4.12
N ALA A 8 -25.77 -48.23 4.14
CA ALA A 8 -25.90 -47.22 3.10
C ALA A 8 -24.74 -46.21 3.21
N ASN A 9 -23.90 -46.14 2.18
CA ASN A 9 -22.92 -45.07 2.01
C ASN A 9 -23.65 -43.74 1.75
N ILE A 10 -23.76 -42.89 2.76
CA ILE A 10 -24.26 -41.52 2.60
C ILE A 10 -23.12 -40.64 2.07
N SER A 11 -23.16 -40.33 0.78
CA SER A 11 -22.31 -39.33 0.14
C SER A 11 -22.85 -37.93 0.40
N VAL A 12 -22.09 -37.10 1.11
CA VAL A 12 -22.40 -35.67 1.30
C VAL A 12 -22.09 -34.93 0.00
N LYS A 13 -23.14 -34.58 -0.78
CA LYS A 13 -23.00 -33.66 -1.92
C LYS A 13 -22.61 -32.28 -1.42
N ARG A 14 -21.39 -31.81 -1.75
CA ARG A 14 -21.01 -30.40 -1.60
C ARG A 14 -21.93 -29.53 -2.47
N ALA A 15 -22.80 -28.76 -1.84
CA ALA A 15 -23.62 -27.76 -2.53
C ALA A 15 -22.71 -26.66 -3.10
N LYS A 16 -22.76 -26.44 -4.42
CA LYS A 16 -22.15 -25.27 -5.07
C LYS A 16 -22.83 -24.01 -4.52
N LYS A 17 -22.05 -23.05 -4.01
CA LYS A 17 -22.53 -21.71 -3.61
C LYS A 17 -23.27 -21.07 -4.79
N ARG A 18 -24.59 -20.93 -4.67
CA ARG A 18 -25.43 -20.23 -5.65
C ARG A 18 -25.33 -18.74 -5.37
N LYS A 19 -24.78 -17.98 -6.32
CA LYS A 19 -24.67 -16.52 -6.23
C LYS A 19 -25.96 -15.94 -6.83
N PHE A 20 -26.78 -15.29 -6.02
CA PHE A 20 -27.98 -14.62 -6.52
C PHE A 20 -27.60 -13.44 -7.41
N SER A 21 -28.24 -13.34 -8.58
CA SER A 21 -28.14 -12.18 -9.45
C SER A 21 -28.95 -11.01 -8.89
N LEU A 22 -28.63 -9.79 -9.34
CA LEU A 22 -29.33 -8.58 -8.89
C LEU A 22 -30.84 -8.64 -9.21
N GLU A 23 -31.23 -9.31 -10.30
CA GLU A 23 -32.64 -9.46 -10.67
C GLU A 23 -33.37 -10.43 -9.75
N GLU A 24 -32.76 -11.55 -9.38
CA GLU A 24 -33.36 -12.49 -8.44
C GLU A 24 -33.50 -11.90 -7.02
N LEU A 25 -32.57 -11.03 -6.60
CA LEU A 25 -32.67 -10.34 -5.30
C LEU A 25 -33.82 -9.33 -5.27
N LYS A 26 -34.15 -8.73 -6.41
CA LYS A 26 -35.27 -7.77 -6.52
C LYS A 26 -36.64 -8.45 -6.46
N THR A 27 -36.70 -9.75 -6.77
CA THR A 27 -37.95 -10.53 -6.70
C THR A 27 -38.23 -11.10 -5.32
N LEU A 28 -37.29 -11.02 -4.38
CA LEU A 28 -37.48 -11.49 -3.01
C LEU A 28 -38.32 -10.52 -2.19
N SER A 29 -39.15 -11.07 -1.31
CA SER A 29 -39.89 -10.29 -0.33
C SER A 29 -38.95 -9.68 0.71
N ARG A 30 -39.42 -8.65 1.42
CA ARG A 30 -38.64 -7.97 2.47
C ARG A 30 -38.18 -8.94 3.58
N GLU A 31 -39.03 -9.88 3.96
CA GLU A 31 -38.72 -10.87 5.00
C GLU A 31 -37.66 -11.88 4.52
N GLU A 32 -37.74 -12.34 3.26
CA GLU A 32 -36.73 -13.21 2.66
C GLU A 32 -35.37 -12.51 2.52
N LEU A 33 -35.37 -11.23 2.15
CA LEU A 33 -34.16 -10.40 2.12
C LEU A 33 -33.52 -10.25 3.51
N ILE A 34 -34.33 -9.99 4.55
CA ILE A 34 -33.84 -9.90 5.93
C ILE A 34 -33.24 -11.23 6.38
N ASN A 35 -33.93 -12.35 6.14
CA ASN A 35 -33.44 -13.68 6.49
C ASN A 35 -32.14 -14.01 5.73
N HIS A 36 -32.04 -13.63 4.45
CA HIS A 36 -30.83 -13.86 3.67
C HIS A 36 -29.64 -13.03 4.20
N ILE A 37 -29.86 -11.78 4.58
CA ILE A 37 -28.83 -10.93 5.20
C ILE A 37 -28.35 -11.54 6.51
N GLN A 38 -29.27 -11.96 7.39
CA GLN A 38 -28.92 -12.62 8.66
C GLN A 38 -28.12 -13.91 8.45
N GLN A 39 -28.47 -14.72 7.44
CA GLN A 39 -27.71 -15.91 7.07
C GLN A 39 -26.31 -15.57 6.56
N LEU A 40 -26.17 -14.52 5.74
CA LEU A 40 -24.87 -14.05 5.25
C LEU A 40 -24.02 -13.50 6.39
N GLU A 41 -24.58 -12.74 7.33
CA GLU A 41 -23.89 -12.25 8.52
C GLU A 41 -23.42 -13.40 9.41
N ALA A 42 -24.29 -14.38 9.68
CA ALA A 42 -23.93 -15.57 10.43
C ALA A 42 -22.82 -16.38 9.74
N HIS A 43 -22.91 -16.56 8.41
CA HIS A 43 -21.88 -17.24 7.63
C HIS A 43 -20.55 -16.47 7.64
N ASN A 44 -20.59 -15.15 7.50
CA ASN A 44 -19.40 -14.30 7.57
C ASN A 44 -18.76 -14.37 8.96
N ASN A 45 -19.56 -14.35 10.03
CA ASN A 45 -19.07 -14.52 11.40
C ASN A 45 -18.44 -15.92 11.59
N GLN A 46 -19.04 -16.97 11.02
CA GLN A 46 -18.48 -18.31 11.03
C GLN A 46 -17.15 -18.38 10.28
N LEU A 47 -17.05 -17.76 9.10
CA LEU A 47 -15.80 -17.70 8.32
C LEU A 47 -14.73 -16.90 9.06
N LYS A 48 -15.07 -15.75 9.64
CA LYS A 48 -14.17 -14.95 10.48
C LYS A 48 -13.64 -15.79 11.66
N ASN A 49 -14.49 -16.56 12.31
CA ASN A 49 -14.09 -17.46 13.40
C ASN A 49 -13.19 -18.61 12.91
N ILE A 50 -13.43 -19.18 11.73
CA ILE A 50 -12.56 -20.22 11.15
C ILE A 50 -11.18 -19.65 10.82
N ILE A 51 -11.11 -18.46 10.21
CA ILE A 51 -9.85 -17.77 9.92
C ILE A 51 -9.10 -17.47 11.22
N ASN A 52 -9.79 -16.93 12.23
CA ASN A 52 -9.20 -16.66 13.55
C ASN A 52 -8.69 -17.95 14.21
N LYS A 53 -9.41 -19.08 14.06
CA LYS A 53 -9.02 -20.38 14.61
C LYS A 53 -7.82 -20.98 13.89
N SER A 54 -7.75 -20.93 12.56
CA SER A 54 -6.58 -21.40 11.81
C SER A 54 -5.32 -20.59 12.15
N VAL A 55 -5.47 -19.28 12.38
CA VAL A 55 -4.38 -18.40 12.83
C VAL A 55 -3.97 -18.72 14.27
N ALA A 56 -4.94 -18.99 15.16
CA ALA A 56 -4.64 -19.43 16.52
C ALA A 56 -3.91 -20.79 16.54
N GLU A 57 -4.25 -21.71 15.63
CA GLU A 57 -3.59 -23.01 15.43
C GLU A 57 -2.15 -22.87 14.87
N GLU A 58 -1.88 -21.85 14.06
CA GLU A 58 -0.52 -21.48 13.64
C GLU A 58 0.29 -20.87 14.79
N CYS A 59 -0.34 -20.04 15.63
CA CYS A 59 0.29 -19.46 16.82
C CYS A 59 0.54 -20.48 17.93
N THR A 60 -0.32 -21.49 18.09
CA THR A 60 -0.17 -22.56 19.10
C THR A 60 0.83 -23.63 18.71
N ARG A 61 1.05 -23.91 17.42
CA ARG A 61 2.18 -24.73 16.97
C ARG A 61 3.55 -24.18 17.43
N ASN A 62 3.64 -22.87 17.68
CA ASN A 62 4.83 -22.20 18.21
C ASN A 62 4.86 -22.07 19.76
N ASN A 63 3.83 -22.50 20.48
CA ASN A 63 3.73 -22.37 21.94
C ASN A 63 3.32 -23.69 22.60
N LEU A 64 4.25 -24.64 22.66
CA LEU A 64 4.17 -25.77 23.58
C LEU A 64 4.65 -25.34 24.97
N SER A 65 3.80 -24.69 25.77
CA SER A 65 3.84 -24.83 27.24
C SER A 65 2.55 -24.31 27.90
N GLY A 66 1.87 -25.17 28.65
CA GLY A 66 0.66 -24.84 29.39
C GLY A 66 0.92 -23.91 30.58
N LYS A 67 0.98 -22.60 30.33
CA LYS A 67 0.90 -21.56 31.38
C LYS A 67 -0.48 -20.92 31.36
N LYS A 68 -1.12 -20.84 32.53
CA LYS A 68 -2.37 -20.08 32.75
C LYS A 68 -2.19 -18.66 32.21
N ASP A 69 -3.05 -18.27 31.28
CA ASP A 69 -2.99 -16.98 30.57
C ASP A 69 -3.31 -15.82 31.53
N ARG A 70 -2.29 -15.37 32.29
CA ARG A 70 -2.38 -14.18 33.13
C ARG A 70 -2.34 -12.96 32.21
N LYS A 71 -3.51 -12.38 31.92
CA LYS A 71 -3.61 -11.14 31.13
C LYS A 71 -2.76 -10.03 31.74
N PHE A 72 -1.98 -9.34 30.92
CA PHE A 72 -1.17 -8.21 31.34
C PHE A 72 -2.06 -7.07 31.85
N ASN A 73 -1.70 -6.46 32.99
CA ASN A 73 -2.47 -5.38 33.57
C ASN A 73 -1.91 -4.01 33.16
N PHE A 74 -2.57 -3.36 32.21
CA PHE A 74 -2.18 -2.05 31.69
C PHE A 74 -2.45 -0.88 32.65
N SER A 75 -3.28 -1.04 33.70
CA SER A 75 -3.51 0.03 34.68
C SER A 75 -2.31 0.28 35.60
N LYS A 76 -1.34 -0.63 35.60
CA LYS A 76 -0.12 -0.55 36.42
C LYS A 76 1.09 0.01 35.67
N CYS A 77 0.94 0.35 34.39
CA CYS A 77 2.01 0.93 33.58
C CYS A 77 1.64 2.32 33.09
N SER A 78 2.64 3.17 33.00
CA SER A 78 2.58 4.42 32.25
C SER A 78 2.49 4.16 30.74
N LYS A 79 1.98 5.16 30.03
CA LYS A 79 1.97 5.19 28.56
C LYS A 79 2.72 6.43 28.09
N ARG A 80 3.30 6.34 26.90
CA ARG A 80 3.92 7.46 26.20
C ARG A 80 3.48 7.48 24.75
N HIS A 81 3.34 8.67 24.19
CA HIS A 81 3.12 8.83 22.76
C HIS A 81 4.45 8.75 22.02
N VAL A 82 4.51 7.95 20.95
CA VAL A 82 5.72 7.76 20.15
C VAL A 82 5.41 7.75 18.67
N MET A 83 6.43 7.99 17.86
CA MET A 83 6.47 7.55 16.47
C MET A 83 7.23 6.23 16.33
N LEU A 84 6.75 5.35 15.44
CA LEU A 84 7.50 4.18 14.98
C LEU A 84 7.77 4.31 13.48
N LYS A 85 9.04 4.17 13.07
CA LYS A 85 9.46 4.10 11.67
C LYS A 85 9.50 2.64 11.22
N LEU A 86 8.71 2.33 10.21
CA LEU A 86 8.49 0.99 9.67
C LEU A 86 9.09 0.87 8.27
N LEU A 87 9.74 -0.27 8.04
CA LEU A 87 10.11 -0.78 6.73
C LEU A 87 9.31 -2.05 6.46
N TYR A 88 8.80 -2.19 5.24
CA TYR A 88 8.23 -3.44 4.77
C TYR A 88 8.34 -3.65 3.27
N LEU A 89 8.54 -4.91 2.89
CA LEU A 89 8.46 -5.39 1.51
C LEU A 89 7.01 -5.79 1.23
N GLY A 90 6.30 -4.96 0.46
CA GLY A 90 4.85 -5.00 0.38
C GLY A 90 4.26 -6.03 -0.58
N TRP A 91 5.08 -6.62 -1.45
CA TRP A 91 4.62 -7.43 -2.60
C TRP A 91 3.78 -8.67 -2.22
N GLU A 92 3.99 -9.25 -1.04
CA GLU A 92 3.16 -10.37 -0.53
C GLU A 92 1.94 -9.92 0.30
N TYR A 93 1.76 -8.62 0.54
CA TYR A 93 0.74 -8.10 1.46
C TYR A 93 -0.43 -7.44 0.73
N GLN A 94 -1.62 -7.52 1.32
CA GLN A 94 -2.86 -6.95 0.80
C GLN A 94 -3.04 -5.46 1.15
N GLY A 95 -1.91 -4.75 1.24
CA GLY A 95 -1.84 -3.33 1.52
C GLY A 95 -1.61 -3.04 3.00
N TYR A 96 -1.55 -1.75 3.33
CA TYR A 96 -1.25 -1.33 4.69
C TYR A 96 -2.41 -1.57 5.65
N THR A 97 -3.61 -1.09 5.29
CA THR A 97 -4.76 -0.99 6.21
C THR A 97 -5.41 -2.35 6.45
N THR A 98 -5.77 -2.64 7.70
CA THR A 98 -6.54 -3.84 8.08
C THR A 98 -7.87 -3.92 7.32
N GLN A 99 -8.22 -5.12 6.88
CA GLN A 99 -9.46 -5.42 6.16
C GLN A 99 -10.20 -6.55 6.87
N GLU A 100 -11.50 -6.68 6.61
CA GLU A 100 -12.33 -7.68 7.30
C GLU A 100 -12.17 -9.10 6.75
N ASP A 101 -11.76 -9.23 5.50
CA ASP A 101 -11.65 -10.47 4.73
C ASP A 101 -10.23 -11.04 4.72
N THR A 102 -9.25 -10.33 5.28
CA THR A 102 -7.85 -10.75 5.28
C THR A 102 -7.10 -10.25 6.52
N THR A 103 -6.23 -11.11 7.04
CA THR A 103 -5.25 -10.75 8.07
C THR A 103 -3.90 -10.37 7.46
N ASN A 104 -3.71 -10.58 6.16
CA ASN A 104 -2.44 -10.38 5.48
C ASN A 104 -2.22 -8.91 5.07
N THR A 105 -2.25 -8.02 6.07
CA THR A 105 -2.02 -6.58 5.92
C THR A 105 -0.93 -6.12 6.89
N ILE A 106 -0.26 -5.02 6.58
CA ILE A 106 0.84 -4.51 7.42
C ILE A 106 0.31 -4.08 8.79
N GLU A 107 -0.81 -3.35 8.84
CA GLU A 107 -1.43 -2.86 10.07
C GLU A 107 -1.88 -4.02 10.98
N HIS A 108 -2.45 -5.10 10.41
CA HIS A 108 -2.81 -6.28 11.19
C HIS A 108 -1.58 -6.92 11.85
N ASN A 109 -0.51 -7.17 11.09
CA ASN A 109 0.71 -7.77 11.63
C ASN A 109 1.38 -6.87 12.69
N LEU A 110 1.39 -5.55 12.47
CA LEU A 110 1.89 -4.58 13.44
C LEU A 110 1.10 -4.63 14.76
N PHE A 111 -0.24 -4.61 14.70
CA PHE A 111 -1.06 -4.66 15.91
C PHE A 111 -0.98 -6.00 16.63
N THR A 112 -0.90 -7.10 15.88
CA THR A 112 -0.65 -8.43 16.46
C THR A 112 0.68 -8.45 17.23
N ALA A 113 1.75 -7.85 16.68
CA ALA A 113 3.02 -7.71 17.38
C ALA A 113 2.94 -6.80 18.61
N LEU A 114 2.31 -5.62 18.50
CA LEU A 114 2.16 -4.67 19.61
C LEU A 114 1.38 -5.29 20.80
N VAL A 115 0.29 -6.01 20.52
CA VAL A 115 -0.50 -6.71 21.55
C VAL A 115 0.30 -7.87 22.15
N ARG A 116 0.96 -8.68 21.32
CA ARG A 116 1.79 -9.81 21.78
C ARG A 116 2.95 -9.37 22.69
N CYS A 117 3.54 -8.20 22.42
CA CYS A 117 4.58 -7.59 23.25
C CYS A 117 4.03 -6.85 24.49
N CYS A 118 2.71 -6.85 24.70
CA CYS A 118 2.02 -6.10 25.76
C CYS A 118 2.35 -4.60 25.72
N LEU A 119 2.48 -4.02 24.52
CA LEU A 119 2.74 -2.60 24.31
C LEU A 119 1.44 -1.79 24.19
N VAL A 120 0.38 -2.40 23.66
CA VAL A 120 -0.96 -1.80 23.55
C VAL A 120 -2.05 -2.81 23.93
N GLU A 121 -3.17 -2.31 24.44
CA GLU A 121 -4.37 -3.12 24.71
C GLU A 121 -5.13 -3.45 23.43
N SER A 122 -5.35 -2.42 22.60
CA SER A 122 -6.09 -2.51 21.35
C SER A 122 -5.73 -1.33 20.44
N ARG A 123 -6.12 -1.41 19.17
CA ARG A 123 -6.02 -0.31 18.23
C ARG A 123 -6.87 0.91 18.63
N GLN A 124 -8.02 0.66 19.24
CA GLN A 124 -9.01 1.69 19.58
C GLN A 124 -8.55 2.56 20.75
N THR A 125 -7.74 2.00 21.65
CA THR A 125 -7.31 2.67 22.89
C THR A 125 -5.86 3.16 22.85
N SER A 126 -5.21 3.09 21.69
CA SER A 126 -3.78 3.43 21.54
C SER A 126 -3.52 4.76 20.82
N ASN A 127 -4.51 5.64 20.68
CA ASN A 127 -4.37 6.93 19.98
C ASN A 127 -3.62 6.82 18.63
N TYR A 128 -4.02 5.83 17.81
CA TYR A 128 -3.26 5.43 16.64
C TYR A 128 -3.50 6.32 15.41
N SER A 129 -2.41 6.83 14.83
CA SER A 129 -2.39 7.54 13.55
C SER A 129 -1.32 6.96 12.62
N ARG A 130 -1.53 7.09 11.31
CA ARG A 130 -0.64 6.56 10.26
C ARG A 130 -0.38 7.60 9.18
N CYS A 131 0.88 7.71 8.77
CA CYS A 131 1.30 8.72 7.79
C CYS A 131 0.67 8.52 6.41
N GLY A 132 0.69 7.28 5.91
CA GLY A 132 0.13 6.91 4.61
C GLY A 132 -0.60 5.58 4.61
N ARG A 133 -1.37 5.32 3.55
CA ARG A 133 -1.96 4.01 3.26
C ARG A 133 -1.34 3.52 1.96
N THR A 134 -0.44 2.54 2.03
CA THR A 134 0.09 1.91 0.82
C THR A 134 -0.91 0.88 0.29
N ASP A 135 -1.11 0.86 -1.03
CA ASP A 135 -1.99 -0.09 -1.71
C ASP A 135 -1.41 -1.53 -1.62
N LYS A 136 -2.22 -2.51 -2.01
CA LYS A 136 -1.77 -3.91 -2.16
C LYS A 136 -0.48 -3.99 -2.96
N GLY A 137 0.49 -4.72 -2.43
CA GLY A 137 1.77 -4.98 -3.07
C GLY A 137 2.77 -3.82 -3.04
N VAL A 138 2.41 -2.65 -2.52
CA VAL A 138 3.29 -1.46 -2.45
C VAL A 138 4.16 -1.52 -1.20
N SER A 139 5.48 -1.40 -1.38
CA SER A 139 6.48 -1.40 -0.31
C SER A 139 6.60 -0.04 0.37
N SER A 140 7.25 -0.02 1.54
CA SER A 140 7.63 1.22 2.22
C SER A 140 8.95 1.05 2.93
N PHE A 141 9.86 2.00 2.77
CA PHE A 141 11.11 2.05 3.53
C PHE A 141 11.05 3.04 4.70
N CYS A 142 9.99 3.87 4.76
CA CYS A 142 9.84 4.87 5.80
C CYS A 142 8.36 5.17 6.09
N GLN A 143 7.55 4.13 6.33
CA GLN A 143 6.19 4.34 6.84
C GLN A 143 6.29 4.77 8.30
N VAL A 144 5.51 5.77 8.71
CA VAL A 144 5.50 6.23 10.09
C VAL A 144 4.09 6.10 10.68
N VAL A 145 4.02 5.60 11.90
CA VAL A 145 2.82 5.60 12.73
C VAL A 145 3.09 6.33 14.02
N SER A 146 2.07 6.95 14.59
CA SER A 146 2.10 7.48 15.95
C SER A 146 1.03 6.81 16.80
N LEU A 147 1.36 6.52 18.07
CA LEU A 147 0.48 5.81 18.99
C LEU A 147 1.00 5.90 20.45
N ASP A 148 0.07 5.69 21.37
CA ASP A 148 0.35 5.49 22.79
C ASP A 148 0.78 4.05 23.05
N ILE A 149 1.96 3.87 23.63
CA ILE A 149 2.50 2.56 24.02
C ILE A 149 2.94 2.53 25.47
N ARG A 150 2.96 1.33 26.04
CA ARG A 150 3.51 1.08 27.38
C ARG A 150 4.94 1.59 27.51
N SER A 151 5.19 2.38 28.55
CA SER A 151 6.54 2.82 28.94
C SER A 151 7.02 2.06 30.18
N ARG A 152 8.35 1.93 30.33
CA ARG A 152 8.97 1.50 31.59
C ARG A 152 9.10 2.65 32.59
N LEU A 153 9.08 3.89 32.11
CA LEU A 153 9.35 5.09 32.88
C LEU A 153 8.11 5.54 33.66
N THR A 154 8.26 6.03 34.88
CA THR A 154 7.12 6.55 35.66
C THR A 154 6.62 7.89 35.08
N PRO A 155 5.39 8.33 35.40
CA PRO A 155 4.90 9.65 34.99
C PRO A 155 5.82 10.81 35.40
N GLU A 156 6.49 10.71 36.54
CA GLU A 156 7.46 11.70 37.04
C GLU A 156 8.72 11.72 36.16
N GLN A 157 9.22 10.55 35.73
CA GLN A 157 10.36 10.46 34.82
C GLN A 157 10.05 10.97 33.42
N LEU A 158 8.81 10.79 32.94
CA LEU A 158 8.36 11.29 31.65
C LEU A 158 8.18 12.81 31.62
N SER A 159 7.87 13.43 32.77
CA SER A 159 7.69 14.89 32.90
C SER A 159 8.96 15.63 33.33
N GLY A 160 9.96 14.92 33.88
CA GLY A 160 11.14 15.50 34.53
C GLY A 160 12.24 16.09 33.65
N GLY A 161 12.05 16.27 32.35
CA GLY A 161 12.98 16.98 31.45
C GLY A 161 14.37 16.36 31.23
N GLY A 162 14.71 15.26 31.89
CA GLY A 162 15.95 14.50 31.68
C GLY A 162 15.91 13.61 30.44
N ASN A 163 17.07 13.30 29.84
CA ASN A 163 17.17 12.34 28.74
C ASN A 163 17.02 10.89 29.25
N THR A 164 15.78 10.45 29.45
CA THR A 164 15.42 9.10 29.93
C THR A 164 15.28 8.08 28.81
N ILE A 165 15.67 8.42 27.57
CA ILE A 165 15.49 7.56 26.40
C ILE A 165 16.25 6.23 26.54
N GLU A 166 17.46 6.26 27.10
CA GLU A 166 18.27 5.05 27.32
C GLU A 166 17.65 4.12 28.37
N GLU A 167 16.81 4.66 29.25
CA GLU A 167 16.06 3.89 30.23
C GLU A 167 14.77 3.30 29.66
N GLU A 168 14.36 3.64 28.44
CA GLU A 168 13.13 3.11 27.87
C GLU A 168 13.28 1.65 27.38
N LEU A 169 12.16 0.99 27.11
CA LEU A 169 12.14 -0.28 26.38
C LEU A 169 12.70 -0.11 24.96
N ASP A 170 13.53 -1.06 24.50
CA ASP A 170 13.91 -1.17 23.09
C ASP A 170 12.73 -1.71 22.27
N TYR A 171 11.82 -0.82 21.90
CA TYR A 171 10.59 -1.15 21.16
C TYR A 171 10.89 -1.84 19.83
N SER A 172 11.91 -1.36 19.11
CA SER A 172 12.33 -1.94 17.83
C SER A 172 12.74 -3.41 18.00
N LYS A 173 13.55 -3.72 19.02
CA LYS A 173 13.97 -5.10 19.32
C LYS A 173 12.82 -5.99 19.75
N LEU A 174 11.92 -5.49 20.61
CA LEU A 174 10.76 -6.24 21.07
C LEU A 174 9.82 -6.61 19.91
N LEU A 175 9.49 -5.63 19.07
CA LEU A 175 8.57 -5.82 17.96
C LEU A 175 9.17 -6.72 16.86
N ASN A 176 10.43 -6.49 16.48
CA ASN A 176 11.07 -7.26 15.42
C ASN A 176 11.30 -8.74 15.76
N ARG A 177 11.25 -9.12 17.05
CA ARG A 177 11.30 -10.52 17.48
C ARG A 177 10.03 -11.30 17.12
N VAL A 178 8.89 -10.62 16.99
CA VAL A 178 7.58 -11.25 16.74
C VAL A 178 6.95 -10.86 15.41
N LEU A 179 7.47 -9.83 14.74
CA LEU A 179 7.04 -9.44 13.40
C LEU A 179 7.52 -10.45 12.33
N PRO A 180 6.75 -10.65 11.25
CA PRO A 180 7.22 -11.36 10.06
C PRO A 180 8.53 -10.76 9.52
N PRO A 181 9.38 -11.54 8.83
CA PRO A 181 10.69 -11.08 8.38
C PRO A 181 10.64 -9.83 7.50
N ASP A 182 9.61 -9.73 6.67
CA ASP A 182 9.42 -8.64 5.71
C ASP A 182 8.85 -7.35 6.32
N ILE A 183 8.61 -7.31 7.63
CA ILE A 183 8.12 -6.12 8.35
C ILE A 183 9.09 -5.82 9.49
N ARG A 184 9.63 -4.60 9.52
CA ARG A 184 10.62 -4.17 10.49
C ARG A 184 10.31 -2.80 11.06
N VAL A 185 10.42 -2.67 12.38
CA VAL A 185 10.52 -1.38 13.07
C VAL A 185 11.99 -1.00 13.07
N LEU A 186 12.34 0.06 12.34
CA LEU A 186 13.72 0.54 12.21
C LEU A 186 14.12 1.41 13.40
N ALA A 187 13.20 2.27 13.82
CA ALA A 187 13.46 3.30 14.81
C ALA A 187 12.15 3.71 15.50
N TRP A 188 12.30 4.38 16.62
CA TRP A 188 11.19 5.05 17.30
C TRP A 188 11.66 6.39 17.85
N CYS A 189 10.74 7.30 18.17
CA CYS A 189 11.07 8.49 18.94
C CYS A 189 9.88 8.95 19.79
N PRO A 190 10.12 9.69 20.89
CA PRO A 190 9.05 10.39 21.60
C PRO A 190 8.27 11.32 20.65
N ALA A 191 6.98 11.51 20.90
CA ALA A 191 6.18 12.51 20.22
C ALA A 191 5.22 13.21 21.19
N PRO A 192 4.80 14.46 20.91
CA PRO A 192 3.76 15.15 21.67
C PRO A 192 2.46 14.32 21.76
N PRO A 193 1.68 14.39 22.85
CA PRO A 193 0.45 13.59 23.00
C PRO A 193 -0.62 13.79 21.92
N ASP A 194 -0.64 14.97 21.29
CA ASP A 194 -1.56 15.38 20.23
C ASP A 194 -1.01 15.12 18.81
N PHE A 195 0.22 14.59 18.71
CA PHE A 195 0.88 14.35 17.44
C PHE A 195 0.17 13.27 16.61
N SER A 196 -0.05 13.57 15.34
CA SER A 196 -0.62 12.69 14.34
C SER A 196 0.35 12.47 13.20
N ALA A 197 0.86 11.23 13.08
CA ALA A 197 1.71 10.84 11.94
C ALA A 197 1.08 11.18 10.57
N ARG A 198 -0.26 11.26 10.49
CA ARG A 198 -0.97 11.70 9.29
C ARG A 198 -0.89 13.21 9.05
N PHE A 199 -1.25 14.02 10.05
CA PHE A 199 -1.48 15.45 9.85
C PHE A 199 -0.21 16.29 10.02
N ASP A 200 0.74 15.82 10.83
CA ASP A 200 1.98 16.53 11.13
C ASP A 200 3.13 16.19 10.18
N CYS A 201 2.97 15.17 9.35
CA CYS A 201 3.93 14.89 8.29
C CYS A 201 3.87 16.00 7.23
N LYS A 202 5.03 16.57 6.92
CA LYS A 202 5.17 17.70 6.00
C LYS A 202 5.22 17.24 4.55
N GLU A 203 5.97 16.16 4.29
CA GLU A 203 6.26 15.69 2.95
C GLU A 203 6.34 14.17 2.88
N ARG A 204 5.90 13.59 1.77
CA ARG A 204 6.10 12.18 1.45
C ARG A 204 6.81 12.06 0.12
N THR A 205 7.87 11.26 0.13
CA THR A 205 8.62 10.91 -1.08
C THR A 205 8.22 9.51 -1.52
N TYR A 206 7.70 9.41 -2.73
CA TYR A 206 7.51 8.12 -3.41
C TYR A 206 8.57 7.93 -4.46
N LYS A 207 9.08 6.71 -4.54
CA LYS A 207 9.96 6.26 -5.62
C LYS A 207 9.32 5.13 -6.40
N TYR A 208 9.49 5.15 -7.71
CA TYR A 208 9.06 4.07 -8.59
C TYR A 208 10.24 3.62 -9.44
N PHE A 209 10.67 2.36 -9.27
CA PHE A 209 11.81 1.80 -9.97
C PHE A 209 11.36 1.04 -11.22
N PHE A 210 12.06 1.15 -12.35
CA PHE A 210 11.67 0.46 -13.57
C PHE A 210 12.85 0.30 -14.54
N PRO A 211 12.92 -0.78 -15.33
CA PRO A 211 13.89 -0.88 -16.42
C PRO A 211 13.57 0.14 -17.52
N ARG A 212 14.59 0.68 -18.19
CA ARG A 212 14.46 1.64 -19.29
C ARG A 212 13.60 1.09 -20.43
N GLY A 213 13.85 -0.16 -20.85
CA GLY A 213 13.23 -0.76 -22.02
C GLY A 213 13.37 0.14 -23.25
N ASN A 214 12.25 0.31 -23.96
CA ASN A 214 12.12 1.23 -25.10
C ASN A 214 11.63 2.64 -24.72
N LEU A 215 11.75 3.04 -23.45
CA LEU A 215 11.18 4.29 -22.97
C LEU A 215 12.11 5.49 -23.23
N ASN A 216 11.52 6.58 -23.72
CA ASN A 216 12.16 7.89 -23.78
C ASN A 216 12.11 8.56 -22.40
N ILE A 217 13.22 8.48 -21.66
CA ILE A 217 13.33 8.96 -20.27
C ILE A 217 13.29 10.48 -20.21
N GLU A 218 13.88 11.16 -21.19
CA GLU A 218 13.93 12.61 -21.27
C GLU A 218 12.53 13.20 -21.47
N ALA A 219 11.69 12.56 -22.30
CA ALA A 219 10.29 12.94 -22.48
C ALA A 219 9.45 12.68 -21.21
N MET A 220 9.69 11.57 -20.52
CA MET A 220 9.03 11.26 -19.25
C MET A 220 9.38 12.30 -18.17
N ASP A 221 10.65 12.67 -18.05
CA ASP A 221 11.11 13.67 -17.09
C ASP A 221 10.55 15.06 -17.42
N ALA A 222 10.59 15.47 -18.70
CA ALA A 222 9.97 16.71 -19.14
C ALA A 222 8.46 16.76 -18.83
N ALA A 223 7.74 15.65 -19.04
CA ALA A 223 6.31 15.57 -18.77
C ALA A 223 5.99 15.61 -17.28
N VAL A 224 6.73 14.91 -16.43
CA VAL A 224 6.41 14.84 -14.99
C VAL A 224 6.57 16.19 -14.29
N ARG A 225 7.45 17.06 -14.78
CA ARG A 225 7.64 18.42 -14.26
C ARG A 225 6.37 19.27 -14.31
N TYR A 226 5.44 19.00 -15.24
CA TYR A 226 4.12 19.68 -15.26
C TYR A 226 3.28 19.38 -14.02
N ALA A 227 3.51 18.27 -13.31
CA ALA A 227 2.79 17.94 -12.09
C ALA A 227 3.24 18.75 -10.87
N VAL A 228 4.40 19.43 -10.94
CA VAL A 228 4.91 20.27 -9.84
C VAL A 228 4.00 21.48 -9.65
N GLY A 229 3.71 21.83 -8.39
CA GLY A 229 2.77 22.89 -8.02
C GLY A 229 1.48 22.37 -7.41
N CYS A 230 0.47 23.23 -7.35
CA CYS A 230 -0.88 22.88 -6.87
C CYS A 230 -1.80 22.68 -8.06
N HIS A 231 -2.36 21.47 -8.17
CA HIS A 231 -3.27 21.12 -9.25
C HIS A 231 -4.38 20.22 -8.73
N ASP A 232 -5.51 20.19 -9.45
CA ASP A 232 -6.53 19.18 -9.26
C ASP A 232 -6.14 17.89 -10.01
N PHE A 233 -5.87 16.82 -9.25
CA PHE A 233 -5.43 15.54 -9.78
C PHE A 233 -6.59 14.54 -10.01
N ARG A 234 -7.84 14.98 -10.13
CA ARG A 234 -9.00 14.08 -10.34
C ARG A 234 -8.83 13.14 -11.53
N ASN A 235 -8.22 13.64 -12.61
CA ASN A 235 -7.92 12.86 -13.82
C ASN A 235 -6.71 11.93 -13.67
N LEU A 236 -5.92 12.11 -12.62
CA LEU A 236 -4.69 11.37 -12.31
C LEU A 236 -4.81 10.59 -11.00
N CYS A 237 -6.02 10.23 -10.56
CA CYS A 237 -6.24 9.43 -9.36
C CYS A 237 -7.47 8.53 -9.49
N LYS A 238 -7.72 7.65 -8.52
CA LYS A 238 -9.02 7.00 -8.38
C LYS A 238 -9.91 7.86 -7.48
N MET A 239 -10.95 8.45 -8.07
CA MET A 239 -11.93 9.24 -7.33
C MET A 239 -12.67 8.36 -6.31
N ASP A 240 -12.58 8.75 -5.04
CA ASP A 240 -13.10 8.00 -3.88
C ASP A 240 -14.24 8.76 -3.18
N VAL A 241 -15.17 9.26 -3.98
CA VAL A 241 -16.31 10.06 -3.53
C VAL A 241 -17.16 9.30 -2.51
N ALA A 242 -17.24 7.98 -2.62
CA ALA A 242 -17.95 7.12 -1.68
C ALA A 242 -17.43 7.22 -0.24
N ASN A 243 -16.16 7.58 -0.06
CA ASN A 243 -15.51 7.77 1.23
C ASN A 243 -15.39 9.26 1.61
N GLY A 244 -16.20 10.14 1.01
CA GLY A 244 -16.26 11.57 1.35
C GLY A 244 -15.16 12.43 0.71
N VAL A 245 -14.41 11.90 -0.26
CA VAL A 245 -13.36 12.68 -0.94
C VAL A 245 -13.97 13.52 -2.07
N CYS A 246 -14.11 14.83 -1.80
CA CYS A 246 -14.62 15.81 -2.76
C CYS A 246 -13.56 16.81 -3.25
N LYS A 247 -12.39 16.91 -2.59
CA LYS A 247 -11.27 17.79 -2.98
C LYS A 247 -10.09 16.99 -3.52
N TYR A 248 -9.66 17.35 -4.73
CA TYR A 248 -8.63 16.63 -5.49
C TYR A 248 -7.37 17.47 -5.71
N ASP A 249 -7.32 18.67 -5.13
CA ASP A 249 -6.13 19.50 -5.10
C ASP A 249 -5.01 18.84 -4.29
N ARG A 250 -3.83 18.72 -4.89
CA ARG A 250 -2.62 18.29 -4.19
C ARG A 250 -1.45 19.16 -4.60
N ARG A 251 -0.48 19.30 -3.69
CA ARG A 251 0.78 19.98 -3.95
C ARG A 251 1.91 18.97 -4.12
N ILE A 252 2.49 18.95 -5.31
CA ILE A 252 3.75 18.27 -5.60
C ILE A 252 4.86 19.31 -5.51
N LEU A 253 5.88 19.03 -4.70
CA LEU A 253 7.00 19.91 -4.41
C LEU A 253 8.14 19.70 -5.41
N SER A 254 8.42 18.45 -5.77
CA SER A 254 9.37 18.09 -6.81
C SER A 254 8.99 16.78 -7.50
N ALA A 255 9.41 16.65 -8.75
CA ALA A 255 9.20 15.47 -9.57
C ALA A 255 10.37 15.32 -10.54
N GLU A 256 10.93 14.12 -10.63
CA GLU A 256 12.08 13.81 -11.49
C GLU A 256 12.00 12.37 -11.99
N VAL A 257 12.32 12.14 -13.27
CA VAL A 257 12.61 10.81 -13.82
C VAL A 257 14.07 10.78 -14.28
N LYS A 258 14.83 9.77 -13.84
CA LYS A 258 16.23 9.62 -14.23
C LYS A 258 16.67 8.17 -14.35
N VAL A 259 17.79 7.97 -15.04
CA VAL A 259 18.54 6.72 -14.98
C VAL A 259 19.24 6.64 -13.62
N LEU A 260 19.01 5.56 -12.89
CA LEU A 260 19.54 5.30 -11.55
C LEU A 260 20.83 4.47 -11.59
N ALA A 261 20.86 3.42 -12.42
CA ALA A 261 21.99 2.52 -12.55
C ALA A 261 22.07 1.95 -13.97
N MET A 262 23.27 1.86 -14.53
CA MET A 262 23.51 1.28 -15.85
C MET A 262 23.50 -0.26 -15.78
N ASP A 263 23.14 -0.91 -16.89
CA ASP A 263 23.16 -2.38 -17.00
C ASP A 263 24.59 -2.94 -16.85
N PRO A 264 24.89 -3.76 -15.81
CA PRO A 264 26.23 -4.32 -15.63
C PRO A 264 26.58 -5.40 -16.67
N PHE A 265 25.62 -5.87 -17.47
CA PHE A 265 25.87 -6.83 -18.56
C PHE A 265 26.24 -6.13 -19.87
N ASP A 266 26.09 -4.80 -19.94
CA ASP A 266 26.46 -4.03 -21.12
C ASP A 266 27.88 -3.50 -20.97
N ASN A 267 28.78 -3.92 -21.86
CA ASN A 267 30.16 -3.46 -21.89
C ASN A 267 30.33 -2.16 -22.69
N ASN A 268 29.27 -1.69 -23.35
CA ASN A 268 29.29 -0.46 -24.14
C ASN A 268 28.83 0.72 -23.28
N ALA A 269 29.78 1.39 -22.63
CA ALA A 269 29.51 2.54 -21.76
C ALA A 269 28.86 3.74 -22.47
N ASP A 270 28.95 3.80 -23.81
CA ASP A 270 28.49 4.93 -24.62
C ASP A 270 27.04 4.78 -25.13
N THR A 271 26.38 3.65 -24.90
CA THR A 271 25.00 3.41 -25.35
C THR A 271 24.06 3.12 -24.18
N ALA A 272 22.88 3.75 -24.20
CA ALA A 272 21.83 3.46 -23.22
C ALA A 272 21.30 2.03 -23.40
N SER A 273 21.30 1.24 -22.31
CA SER A 273 20.79 -0.13 -22.33
C SER A 273 19.30 -0.15 -21.99
N ALA A 274 18.54 -1.02 -22.67
CA ALA A 274 17.15 -1.31 -22.33
C ALA A 274 16.99 -1.88 -20.90
N TYR A 275 18.08 -2.32 -20.28
CA TYR A 275 18.10 -2.88 -18.93
C TYR A 275 18.62 -1.91 -17.88
N ASP A 276 18.98 -0.68 -18.27
CA ASP A 276 19.29 0.40 -17.33
C ASP A 276 18.13 0.57 -16.33
N MET A 277 18.45 0.60 -15.05
CA MET A 277 17.45 0.84 -14.03
C MET A 277 17.17 2.34 -13.95
N CYS A 278 15.91 2.71 -14.04
CA CYS A 278 15.40 4.07 -13.95
C CYS A 278 14.58 4.26 -12.67
N GLU A 279 14.41 5.51 -12.27
CA GLU A 279 13.67 5.91 -11.08
C GLU A 279 12.81 7.14 -11.40
N LEU A 280 11.52 7.08 -11.03
CA LEU A 280 10.68 8.26 -10.83
C LEU A 280 10.71 8.60 -9.33
N THR A 281 11.05 9.84 -8.98
CA THR A 281 10.91 10.40 -7.64
C THR A 281 9.82 11.47 -7.64
N LEU A 282 8.85 11.34 -6.72
CA LEU A 282 7.82 12.35 -6.46
C LEU A 282 7.88 12.76 -4.99
N VAL A 283 8.01 14.06 -4.72
CA VAL A 283 7.92 14.64 -3.39
C VAL A 283 6.67 15.52 -3.34
N GLY A 284 5.82 15.30 -2.35
CA GLY A 284 4.55 16.03 -2.24
C GLY A 284 4.03 16.01 -0.82
N GLN A 285 3.12 16.94 -0.52
CA GLN A 285 2.56 17.07 0.83
C GLN A 285 1.63 15.90 1.18
N ALA A 286 0.80 15.49 0.22
CA ALA A 286 -0.10 14.35 0.34
C ALA A 286 -0.46 13.83 -1.05
N TYR A 287 -0.94 12.58 -1.12
CA TYR A 287 -1.34 11.92 -2.36
C TYR A 287 -2.78 11.40 -2.27
N LEU A 288 -3.49 11.43 -3.40
CA LEU A 288 -4.79 10.80 -3.58
C LEU A 288 -4.64 9.29 -3.84
N TRP A 289 -5.77 8.58 -3.75
CA TRP A 289 -5.79 7.15 -4.03
C TRP A 289 -5.32 6.88 -5.46
N HIS A 290 -4.37 5.95 -5.62
CA HIS A 290 -3.71 5.59 -6.88
C HIS A 290 -2.93 6.71 -7.59
N GLN A 291 -2.77 7.91 -7.01
CA GLN A 291 -2.24 9.07 -7.75
C GLN A 291 -0.88 8.82 -8.41
N VAL A 292 0.10 8.33 -7.63
CA VAL A 292 1.46 8.07 -8.13
C VAL A 292 1.45 7.04 -9.27
N ARG A 293 0.66 5.97 -9.13
CA ARG A 293 0.56 4.91 -10.15
C ARG A 293 -0.18 5.39 -11.40
N CYS A 294 -1.12 6.32 -11.25
CA CYS A 294 -1.78 6.98 -12.37
C CYS A 294 -0.80 7.88 -13.13
N ILE A 295 -0.03 8.71 -12.42
CA ILE A 295 1.05 9.53 -13.02
C ILE A 295 2.02 8.63 -13.79
N MET A 296 2.56 7.59 -13.15
CA MET A 296 3.47 6.66 -13.80
C MET A 296 2.83 5.96 -15.01
N GLY A 297 1.54 5.63 -14.94
CA GLY A 297 0.83 5.04 -16.07
C GLY A 297 0.79 5.96 -17.31
N ILE A 298 0.63 7.27 -17.10
CA ILE A 298 0.70 8.27 -18.17
C ILE A 298 2.14 8.43 -18.66
N LEU A 299 3.13 8.48 -17.76
CA LEU A 299 4.53 8.58 -18.13
C LEU A 299 4.99 7.38 -18.98
N LEU A 300 4.53 6.16 -18.69
CA LEU A 300 4.83 4.99 -19.50
C LEU A 300 4.28 5.12 -20.94
N LEU A 301 3.10 5.73 -21.12
CA LEU A 301 2.55 6.00 -22.45
C LEU A 301 3.37 7.05 -23.21
N ILE A 302 3.83 8.09 -22.52
CA ILE A 302 4.70 9.13 -23.09
C ILE A 302 6.07 8.55 -23.45
N GLY A 303 6.69 7.78 -22.55
CA GLY A 303 7.98 7.12 -22.78
C GLY A 303 7.95 6.17 -23.97
N GLN A 304 6.81 5.49 -24.19
CA GLN A 304 6.58 4.64 -25.37
C GLN A 304 6.29 5.44 -26.67
N GLY A 305 6.26 6.78 -26.62
CA GLY A 305 5.89 7.63 -27.75
C GLY A 305 4.42 7.57 -28.15
N LYS A 306 3.57 6.95 -27.32
CA LYS A 306 2.13 6.79 -27.58
C LYS A 306 1.34 8.05 -27.24
N GLU A 307 1.84 8.86 -26.31
CA GLU A 307 1.30 10.18 -25.99
C GLU A 307 2.39 11.24 -26.06
N LYS A 308 1.98 12.47 -26.31
CA LYS A 308 2.87 13.63 -26.25
C LYS A 308 3.01 14.13 -24.81
N ILE A 309 4.08 14.87 -24.52
CA ILE A 309 4.36 15.40 -23.17
C ILE A 309 3.24 16.32 -22.66
N GLU A 310 2.55 17.04 -23.56
CA GLU A 310 1.50 17.99 -23.23
C GLU A 310 0.26 17.33 -22.62
N VAL A 311 0.10 16.01 -22.82
CA VAL A 311 -1.03 15.25 -22.25
C VAL A 311 -1.08 15.38 -20.74
N MET A 312 0.08 15.49 -20.06
CA MET A 312 0.14 15.67 -18.61
C MET A 312 -0.51 17.01 -18.22
N LYS A 313 -0.19 18.09 -18.93
CA LYS A 313 -0.78 19.41 -18.70
C LYS A 313 -2.29 19.41 -19.00
N GLN A 314 -2.70 18.76 -20.08
CA GLN A 314 -4.12 18.65 -20.45
C GLN A 314 -4.94 17.87 -19.40
N LEU A 315 -4.36 16.82 -18.80
CA LEU A 315 -5.03 16.07 -17.73
C LEU A 315 -5.18 16.88 -16.43
N LEU A 316 -4.29 17.84 -16.18
CA LEU A 316 -4.37 18.76 -15.02
C LEU A 316 -5.31 19.95 -15.29
N ASP A 317 -5.60 20.25 -16.56
CA ASP A 317 -6.57 21.28 -16.97
C ASP A 317 -8.01 20.76 -16.90
N ILE A 318 -8.62 20.94 -15.73
CA ILE A 318 -9.99 20.49 -15.45
C ILE A 318 -11.04 21.33 -16.17
N GLU A 319 -10.75 22.58 -16.53
CA GLU A 319 -11.69 23.45 -17.24
C GLU A 319 -11.93 22.92 -18.66
N SER A 320 -10.84 22.60 -19.37
CA SER A 320 -10.93 22.03 -20.72
C SER A 320 -11.25 20.52 -20.70
N HIS A 321 -10.77 19.79 -19.68
CA HIS A 321 -10.88 18.33 -19.60
C HIS A 321 -11.44 17.86 -18.24
N PRO A 322 -12.74 18.11 -17.95
CA PRO A 322 -13.33 17.84 -16.64
C PRO A 322 -13.49 16.35 -16.30
N MET A 323 -13.38 15.47 -17.31
CA MET A 323 -13.67 14.05 -17.17
C MET A 323 -12.43 13.19 -17.41
N LYS A 324 -12.17 12.29 -16.46
CA LYS A 324 -11.04 11.38 -16.50
C LYS A 324 -11.15 10.38 -17.66
N PRO A 325 -10.18 10.33 -18.59
CA PRO A 325 -10.14 9.29 -19.63
C PRO A 325 -9.79 7.91 -19.05
N GLN A 326 -10.16 6.84 -19.75
CA GLN A 326 -9.77 5.49 -19.36
C GLN A 326 -8.32 5.17 -19.72
N TYR A 327 -7.54 4.75 -18.73
CA TYR A 327 -6.17 4.27 -18.91
C TYR A 327 -5.76 3.26 -17.83
N CYS A 328 -4.74 2.46 -18.16
CA CYS A 328 -4.22 1.42 -17.28
C CYS A 328 -3.40 2.00 -16.13
N LEU A 329 -3.44 1.32 -14.99
CA LEU A 329 -2.69 1.73 -13.82
C LEU A 329 -1.28 1.14 -13.86
N ALA A 330 -0.25 1.90 -13.48
CA ALA A 330 1.08 1.33 -13.35
C ALA A 330 1.11 0.21 -12.29
N SER A 331 2.02 -0.74 -12.40
CA SER A 331 2.19 -1.84 -11.46
C SER A 331 2.42 -1.31 -10.05
N HIS A 332 1.98 -2.04 -9.03
CA HIS A 332 2.15 -1.63 -7.64
C HIS A 332 3.51 -2.06 -7.06
N VAL A 333 4.07 -3.16 -7.56
CA VAL A 333 5.32 -3.76 -7.03
C VAL A 333 6.50 -2.78 -7.02
N PRO A 334 6.72 -1.96 -8.06
CA PRO A 334 7.90 -1.10 -8.07
C PRO A 334 7.74 0.21 -7.30
N LEU A 335 6.55 0.47 -6.75
CA LEU A 335 6.26 1.67 -5.98
C LEU A 335 6.70 1.49 -4.52
N ASN A 336 7.40 2.48 -4.00
CA ASN A 336 7.89 2.53 -2.62
C ASN A 336 7.56 3.87 -1.96
N LEU A 337 6.95 3.85 -0.78
CA LEU A 337 6.95 5.02 0.12
C LEU A 337 8.35 5.13 0.75
N PHE A 338 9.14 6.05 0.22
CA PHE A 338 10.58 6.08 0.45
C PHE A 338 10.95 6.92 1.68
N HIS A 339 10.26 8.04 1.87
CA HIS A 339 10.54 8.97 2.97
C HIS A 339 9.27 9.67 3.45
N CYS A 340 9.23 9.98 4.75
CA CYS A 340 8.22 10.84 5.37
C CYS A 340 8.93 11.88 6.25
N GLU A 341 8.67 13.15 6.01
CA GLU A 341 9.31 14.27 6.71
C GLU A 341 8.47 14.76 7.89
N PHE A 342 9.11 15.03 9.02
CA PHE A 342 8.50 15.47 10.28
C PHE A 342 9.44 16.43 11.02
N GLU A 343 8.89 17.39 11.77
CA GLU A 343 9.69 18.33 12.58
C GLU A 343 10.43 17.65 13.74
N CYS A 344 9.86 16.59 14.31
CA CYS A 344 10.53 15.77 15.32
C CYS A 344 11.30 14.64 14.63
N SER A 345 12.63 14.62 14.78
CA SER A 345 13.50 13.67 14.07
C SER A 345 14.55 12.97 14.94
N ASP A 346 14.42 13.03 16.26
CA ASP A 346 15.36 12.38 17.20
C ASP A 346 15.09 10.87 17.29
N TRP A 347 15.37 10.18 16.18
CA TRP A 347 15.14 8.76 16.02
C TRP A 347 16.10 7.93 16.88
N VAL A 348 15.54 7.12 17.76
CA VAL A 348 16.23 6.11 18.55
C VAL A 348 16.38 4.85 17.72
N ILE A 349 17.63 4.49 17.42
CA ILE A 349 17.98 3.35 16.57
C ILE A 349 18.82 2.36 17.38
N SER A 350 18.32 1.14 17.53
CA SER A 350 19.06 0.04 18.15
C SER A 350 20.07 -0.54 17.15
N LYS A 351 21.37 -0.42 17.46
CA LYS A 351 22.45 -0.90 16.59
C LYS A 351 22.32 -2.39 16.26
N GLU A 352 21.96 -3.22 17.25
CA GLU A 352 21.74 -4.65 17.07
C GLU A 352 20.60 -4.92 16.07
N VAL A 353 19.47 -4.21 16.23
CA VAL A 353 18.33 -4.31 15.32
C VAL A 353 18.73 -3.91 13.90
N LEU A 354 19.41 -2.77 13.75
CA LEU A 354 19.82 -2.27 12.44
C LEU A 354 20.75 -3.26 11.72
N ILE A 355 21.73 -3.85 12.43
CA ILE A 355 22.59 -4.91 11.88
C ILE A 355 21.74 -6.11 11.42
N GLY A 356 20.76 -6.53 12.21
CA GLY A 356 19.83 -7.61 11.83
C GLY A 356 19.03 -7.30 10.57
N VAL A 357 18.52 -6.07 10.45
CA VAL A 357 17.80 -5.61 9.26
C VAL A 357 18.71 -5.60 8.03
N ILE A 358 19.92 -5.04 8.14
CA ILE A 358 20.90 -5.00 7.06
C ILE A 358 21.22 -6.42 6.57
N ARG A 359 21.50 -7.35 7.49
CA ARG A 359 21.78 -8.75 7.13
C ARG A 359 20.62 -9.39 6.38
N HIS A 360 19.38 -9.16 6.82
CA HIS A 360 18.21 -9.70 6.15
C HIS A 360 18.03 -9.11 4.74
N LEU A 361 18.16 -7.79 4.59
CA LEU A 361 18.07 -7.13 3.28
C LEU A 361 19.17 -7.61 2.32
N GLN A 362 20.38 -7.85 2.82
CA GLN A 362 21.47 -8.43 2.02
C GLN A 362 21.16 -9.85 1.55
N GLN A 363 20.52 -10.68 2.39
CA GLN A 363 20.10 -12.03 2.02
C GLN A 363 19.01 -12.01 0.94
N GLU A 364 17.97 -11.19 1.12
CA GLU A 364 16.91 -11.00 0.13
C GLU A 364 17.50 -10.48 -1.19
N TRP A 365 18.31 -9.43 -1.14
CA TRP A 365 19.01 -8.90 -2.31
C TRP A 365 19.83 -9.97 -3.01
N THR A 366 20.59 -10.79 -2.27
CA THR A 366 21.41 -11.86 -2.86
C THR A 366 20.53 -12.82 -3.65
N MET A 367 19.41 -13.27 -3.09
CA MET A 367 18.51 -14.20 -3.76
C MET A 367 17.84 -13.59 -5.00
N TYR A 368 17.38 -12.35 -4.93
CA TYR A 368 16.79 -11.67 -6.09
C TYR A 368 17.83 -11.39 -7.18
N ASN A 369 19.04 -10.97 -6.79
CA ASN A 369 20.13 -10.68 -7.71
C ASN A 369 20.61 -11.95 -8.43
N VAL A 370 20.79 -13.07 -7.71
CA VAL A 370 21.13 -14.37 -8.33
C VAL A 370 20.06 -14.79 -9.34
N LYS A 371 18.77 -14.75 -8.98
CA LYS A 371 17.67 -15.10 -9.88
C LYS A 371 17.64 -14.18 -11.11
N SER A 372 17.80 -12.87 -10.91
CA SER A 372 17.83 -11.89 -11.99
C SER A 372 19.00 -12.15 -12.94
N THR A 373 20.19 -12.41 -12.41
CA THR A 373 21.39 -12.74 -13.20
C THR A 373 21.23 -14.03 -13.99
N MET A 374 20.66 -15.08 -13.39
CA MET A 374 20.36 -16.33 -14.11
C MET A 374 19.41 -16.09 -15.30
N ILE A 375 18.34 -15.32 -15.07
CA ILE A 375 17.38 -14.96 -16.13
C ILE A 375 18.07 -14.10 -17.21
N ARG A 376 18.88 -13.12 -16.80
CA ARG A 376 19.62 -12.24 -17.73
C ARG A 376 20.60 -13.03 -18.61
N SER A 377 21.31 -13.98 -18.03
CA SER A 377 22.21 -14.88 -18.77
C SER A 377 21.45 -15.72 -19.81
N MET A 378 20.31 -16.30 -19.42
CA MET A 378 19.47 -17.08 -20.34
C MET A 378 18.89 -16.20 -21.47
N LEU A 379 18.49 -14.96 -21.16
CA LEU A 379 17.99 -14.01 -22.15
C LEU A 379 19.04 -13.71 -23.22
N LEU A 380 20.30 -13.49 -22.82
CA LEU A 380 21.41 -13.25 -23.75
C LEU A 380 21.64 -14.46 -24.67
N GLU A 381 21.60 -15.68 -24.12
CA GLU A 381 21.74 -16.91 -24.91
C GLU A 381 20.59 -17.07 -25.91
N CYS A 382 19.34 -16.89 -25.46
CA CYS A 382 18.17 -16.95 -26.34
C CYS A 382 18.19 -15.88 -27.44
N GLN A 383 18.63 -14.65 -27.12
CA GLN A 383 18.77 -13.59 -28.10
C GLN A 383 19.85 -13.93 -29.15
N GLY A 384 20.97 -14.52 -28.74
CA GLY A 384 22.03 -14.98 -29.65
C GLY A 384 21.60 -16.10 -30.60
N MET A 385 20.56 -16.87 -30.25
CA MET A 385 19.99 -17.92 -31.11
C MET A 385 19.11 -17.34 -32.24
N LEU A 386 18.70 -16.08 -32.18
CA LEU A 386 17.91 -15.45 -33.23
C LEU A 386 18.81 -15.10 -34.41
N SER A 387 18.68 -15.83 -35.52
CA SER A 387 19.45 -15.63 -36.76
C SER A 387 19.23 -14.25 -37.41
N ASP A 388 18.16 -13.57 -37.02
CA ASP A 388 17.58 -12.43 -37.74
C ASP A 388 17.96 -11.09 -37.08
N GLY A 389 18.65 -11.11 -35.93
CA GLY A 389 19.05 -9.90 -35.21
C GLY A 389 17.88 -9.09 -34.61
N GLY A 390 16.76 -9.75 -34.28
CA GLY A 390 15.58 -9.08 -33.70
C GLY A 390 15.85 -8.57 -32.28
N ASP A 391 15.85 -7.25 -32.09
CA ASP A 391 15.92 -6.63 -30.76
C ASP A 391 14.53 -6.61 -30.11
N ILE A 392 14.33 -7.44 -29.08
CA ILE A 392 13.07 -7.55 -28.34
C ILE A 392 13.16 -6.70 -27.07
N GLN A 393 12.45 -5.58 -27.06
CA GLN A 393 12.44 -4.64 -25.94
C GLN A 393 11.09 -4.63 -25.20
N GLU A 394 10.83 -5.69 -24.42
CA GLU A 394 9.57 -5.90 -23.68
C GLU A 394 9.69 -5.64 -22.16
N GLN A 395 10.79 -5.09 -21.69
CA GLN A 395 11.11 -4.93 -20.26
C GLN A 395 10.08 -4.06 -19.51
N SER A 396 9.44 -3.11 -20.20
CA SER A 396 8.45 -2.19 -19.63
C SER A 396 6.99 -2.71 -19.73
N SER A 397 6.75 -3.82 -20.45
CA SER A 397 5.40 -4.28 -20.81
C SER A 397 4.53 -4.65 -19.61
N CYS A 398 5.13 -5.27 -18.59
CA CYS A 398 4.45 -5.71 -17.36
C CYS A 398 4.20 -4.57 -16.36
N LEU A 399 4.67 -3.35 -16.65
CA LEU A 399 4.52 -2.20 -15.78
C LEU A 399 3.15 -1.54 -15.90
N LEU A 400 2.35 -1.85 -16.91
CA LEU A 400 0.95 -1.41 -17.02
C LEU A 400 -0.01 -2.58 -16.72
N GLN A 401 -0.85 -2.43 -15.71
CA GLN A 401 -1.84 -3.43 -15.32
C GLN A 401 -3.15 -3.21 -16.08
N GLY A 402 -3.58 -4.22 -16.84
CA GLY A 402 -4.87 -4.23 -17.52
C GLY A 402 -4.83 -4.96 -18.87
N ILE A 403 -5.98 -4.97 -19.55
CA ILE A 403 -6.09 -5.50 -20.91
C ILE A 403 -5.54 -4.46 -21.87
N GLN A 404 -4.49 -4.82 -22.62
CA GLN A 404 -3.98 -3.97 -23.70
C GLN A 404 -4.83 -4.18 -24.96
N ALA A 405 -5.32 -3.08 -25.54
CA ALA A 405 -6.02 -3.13 -26.82
C ALA A 405 -5.04 -3.45 -27.96
N LYS A 406 -5.53 -4.11 -29.03
CA LYS A 406 -4.71 -4.47 -30.21
C LYS A 406 -4.11 -3.26 -30.93
N GLY A 407 -4.72 -2.09 -30.80
CA GLY A 407 -4.24 -0.83 -31.34
C GLY A 407 -4.28 0.27 -30.28
N TYR A 408 -3.32 1.19 -30.34
CA TYR A 408 -3.30 2.32 -29.43
C TYR A 408 -4.30 3.39 -29.85
N GLN A 409 -5.14 3.82 -28.91
CA GLN A 409 -6.03 4.97 -29.09
C GLN A 409 -5.57 6.11 -28.17
N PRO A 410 -5.39 7.35 -28.66
CA PRO A 410 -5.03 8.50 -27.82
C PRO A 410 -6.01 8.73 -26.67
N LEU A 411 -5.52 9.16 -25.50
CA LEU A 411 -6.29 9.25 -24.25
C LEU A 411 -7.59 10.06 -24.40
N PHE A 412 -7.53 11.22 -25.05
CA PHE A 412 -8.70 12.10 -25.22
C PHE A 412 -9.71 11.64 -26.27
N GLN A 413 -9.44 10.53 -26.96
CA GLN A 413 -10.41 9.88 -27.85
C GLN A 413 -11.11 8.69 -27.17
N ARG A 414 -10.70 8.34 -25.94
CA ARG A 414 -11.25 7.19 -25.20
C ARG A 414 -12.51 7.56 -24.44
N PRO A 415 -13.35 6.57 -24.07
CA PRO A 415 -14.42 6.78 -23.13
C PRO A 415 -13.90 7.39 -21.82
N THR A 416 -14.65 8.33 -21.27
CA THR A 416 -14.35 8.98 -20.00
C THR A 416 -15.20 8.40 -18.87
N CYS A 417 -14.71 8.57 -17.65
CA CYS A 417 -15.49 8.37 -16.44
C CYS A 417 -16.54 9.47 -16.29
N SER A 418 -17.60 9.19 -15.53
CA SER A 418 -18.49 10.25 -15.04
C SER A 418 -17.71 11.35 -14.32
N SER A 419 -18.12 12.61 -14.55
CA SER A 419 -17.55 13.78 -13.88
C SER A 419 -17.63 13.69 -12.37
N LEU A 420 -16.79 14.47 -11.68
CA LEU A 420 -16.78 14.51 -10.22
C LEU A 420 -18.13 14.96 -9.67
N GLU A 421 -18.71 15.99 -10.29
CA GLU A 421 -19.96 16.62 -9.91
C GLU A 421 -21.11 15.60 -9.99
N ASN A 422 -21.20 14.85 -11.10
CA ASN A 422 -22.18 13.77 -11.26
C ASN A 422 -22.00 12.65 -10.22
N ARG A 423 -20.76 12.35 -9.82
CA ARG A 423 -20.49 11.35 -8.78
C ARG A 423 -20.91 11.85 -7.40
N ILE A 424 -20.63 13.11 -7.07
CA ILE A 424 -21.06 13.73 -5.81
C ILE A 424 -22.58 13.71 -5.74
N GLU A 425 -23.28 14.19 -6.77
CA GLU A 425 -24.74 14.17 -6.83
C GLU A 425 -25.31 12.76 -6.65
N HIS A 426 -24.70 11.75 -7.25
CA HIS A 426 -25.12 10.35 -7.11
C HIS A 426 -25.08 9.88 -5.64
N PHE A 427 -24.02 10.22 -4.90
CA PHE A 427 -23.86 9.82 -3.51
C PHE A 427 -24.69 10.66 -2.54
N VAL A 428 -24.92 11.94 -2.85
CA VAL A 428 -25.85 12.81 -2.12
C VAL A 428 -27.30 12.30 -2.25
N LYS A 429 -27.75 11.98 -3.47
CA LYS A 429 -29.09 11.36 -3.69
C LYS A 429 -29.28 10.06 -2.92
N LYS A 430 -28.19 9.31 -2.69
CA LYS A 430 -28.18 8.08 -1.89
C LYS A 430 -28.06 8.30 -0.37
N HIS A 431 -28.10 9.55 0.11
CA HIS A 431 -27.93 9.92 1.51
C HIS A 431 -26.63 9.36 2.13
N ARG A 432 -25.59 9.21 1.30
CA ARG A 432 -24.26 8.76 1.72
C ARG A 432 -23.28 9.92 1.92
N LEU A 433 -23.67 11.12 1.50
CA LEU A 433 -22.95 12.38 1.68
C LEU A 433 -23.96 13.46 2.02
N GLU A 434 -23.60 14.33 2.96
CA GLU A 434 -24.29 15.59 3.23
C GLU A 434 -23.44 16.71 2.62
N ILE A 435 -24.03 17.53 1.75
CA ILE A 435 -23.36 18.76 1.29
C ILE A 435 -23.53 19.76 2.44
N ALA A 436 -22.47 20.00 3.20
CA ALA A 436 -22.42 21.19 4.04
C ALA A 436 -22.27 22.39 3.09
N CYS A 437 -23.35 23.14 2.87
CA CYS A 437 -23.22 24.50 2.36
C CYS A 437 -22.43 25.28 3.41
N SER A 438 -21.15 25.53 3.14
CA SER A 438 -20.49 26.67 3.77
C SER A 438 -21.18 27.90 3.20
N ASP A 439 -22.12 28.45 3.96
CA ASP A 439 -22.58 29.82 3.74
C ASP A 439 -21.35 30.71 3.81
N ASP A 440 -20.85 31.16 2.65
CA ASP A 440 -20.04 32.36 2.55
C ASP A 440 -20.91 33.54 2.97
N ARG A 441 -20.98 33.74 4.29
CA ARG A 441 -21.32 34.99 4.93
C ARG A 441 -20.32 35.24 6.04
N SER A 442 -19.20 35.85 5.68
CA SER A 442 -18.57 36.84 6.55
C SER A 442 -17.91 37.91 5.69
N ASN A 443 -18.39 39.14 5.91
CA ASN A 443 -17.90 40.41 5.40
C ASN A 443 -16.39 40.61 5.60
#